data_AF-A0A1W9SLS3-F1
#
_entry.id   AF-A0A1W9SLS3-F1
#
_cell.length_a   1.000
_cell.length_b   1.000
_cell.length_c   1.000
_cell.angle_alpha   90.00
_cell.angle_beta   90.00
_cell.angle_gamma   90.00
#
_symmetry.space_group_name_H-M   'P 1'
#
loop_
_entity.id
_entity.type
_entity.pdbx_description
1 polymer ?
#
loop_
_entity_poly.entity_id
_entity_poly.type
_entity_poly.pdbx_seq_one_letter_code
_entity_poly.pdbx_strand_id
1 'polypeptide(L)'
;IKDFFDKPKTKIINPKNAYEEIVNNEWYILDGFVGTSEEKDLIEFINHSFKKLEKKYEKIFLLKNEEVFKIYDFEKARGFQPDFILFLNKKNDNNIFYQIFIEPKGNQFLDKNNTFEYSKESWKENFLEEITERYGLKNIMKNENSKYKLIGLPFFNNEYNKKFEENFKKIIL
;
A
#
# COMPACT_ATOMS: atom_id res chain seq x y z
N ILE A 1 -5.41 15.48 8.72
CA ILE A 1 -5.15 15.03 7.32
C ILE A 1 -4.73 16.20 6.44
N LYS A 2 -5.38 17.37 6.50
CA LYS A 2 -4.91 18.60 5.81
C LYS A 2 -3.47 19.00 6.18
N ASP A 3 -3.08 18.87 7.45
CA ASP A 3 -1.77 19.35 7.93
C ASP A 3 -0.54 18.55 7.46
N PHE A 4 -0.73 17.42 6.78
CA PHE A 4 0.40 16.65 6.22
C PHE A 4 0.91 17.25 4.90
N PHE A 5 0.15 18.15 4.26
CA PHE A 5 0.40 18.63 2.90
C PHE A 5 1.06 20.03 2.81
N ASP A 6 1.18 20.77 3.92
CA ASP A 6 1.49 22.22 3.87
C ASP A 6 2.93 22.61 4.29
N LYS A 7 3.84 21.66 4.53
CA LYS A 7 5.24 22.00 4.89
C LYS A 7 6.25 21.33 3.96
N PRO A 8 6.96 22.10 3.11
CA PRO A 8 8.11 21.56 2.38
C PRO A 8 9.24 21.27 3.38
N LYS A 9 9.68 20.01 3.45
CA LYS A 9 10.88 19.61 4.20
C LYS A 9 12.08 19.65 3.27
N THR A 10 13.18 20.24 3.73
CA THR A 10 14.34 20.62 2.88
C THR A 10 15.42 19.54 2.81
N LYS A 11 15.98 19.41 1.60
CA LYS A 11 17.06 18.53 1.09
C LYS A 11 18.30 18.37 1.99
N ILE A 12 18.82 17.14 2.04
CA ILE A 12 20.28 16.85 2.09
C ILE A 12 20.56 15.60 1.22
N ILE A 13 21.44 15.76 0.22
CA ILE A 13 21.88 14.71 -0.71
C ILE A 13 23.27 14.23 -0.25
N ASN A 14 23.49 12.90 -0.22
CA ASN A 14 24.82 12.33 -0.37
C ASN A 14 24.74 11.10 -1.30
N PRO A 15 25.48 11.06 -2.43
CA PRO A 15 25.13 10.22 -3.57
C PRO A 15 25.89 8.89 -3.52
N LYS A 16 25.17 7.78 -3.76
CA LYS A 16 25.58 6.69 -4.65
C LYS A 16 24.63 5.51 -4.53
N ASN A 17 24.08 5.12 -5.68
CA ASN A 17 23.46 3.85 -6.08
C ASN A 17 22.10 4.10 -6.74
N ALA A 18 21.70 3.20 -7.63
CA ALA A 18 20.71 3.30 -8.71
C ALA A 18 19.25 3.67 -8.34
N TYR A 19 19.03 4.32 -7.21
CA TYR A 19 17.74 4.68 -6.62
C TYR A 19 17.35 6.15 -6.85
N GLU A 20 18.16 6.94 -7.55
CA GLU A 20 17.82 8.33 -7.90
C GLU A 20 16.61 8.43 -8.85
N GLU A 21 16.34 7.42 -9.69
CA GLU A 21 15.16 7.45 -10.59
C GLU A 21 13.83 7.25 -9.86
N ILE A 22 13.80 6.47 -8.77
CA ILE A 22 12.58 6.22 -7.98
C ILE A 22 12.25 7.46 -7.14
N VAL A 23 13.26 8.10 -6.55
CA VAL A 23 13.13 9.30 -5.70
C VAL A 23 12.67 10.53 -6.52
N ASN A 24 12.91 10.55 -7.83
CA ASN A 24 12.49 11.65 -8.71
C ASN A 24 11.02 11.58 -9.16
N ASN A 25 10.24 10.60 -8.70
CA ASN A 25 8.84 10.48 -9.05
C ASN A 25 7.95 11.31 -8.11
N GLU A 26 7.10 12.18 -8.67
CA GLU A 26 6.16 13.03 -7.90
C GLU A 26 5.20 12.25 -6.97
N TRP A 27 5.03 10.94 -7.20
CA TRP A 27 4.13 10.07 -6.45
C TRP A 27 4.78 9.37 -5.25
N TYR A 28 6.10 9.48 -5.07
CA TYR A 28 6.85 8.88 -3.97
C TYR A 28 7.29 9.96 -2.97
N ILE A 29 6.86 9.84 -1.70
CA ILE A 29 6.93 10.95 -0.72
C ILE A 29 8.30 11.08 -0.03
N LEU A 30 9.22 10.12 -0.18
CA LEU A 30 10.49 10.09 0.57
C LEU A 30 11.72 10.43 -0.30
N ASP A 31 12.60 11.27 0.24
CA ASP A 31 13.84 11.78 -0.39
C ASP A 31 14.96 10.72 -0.55
N GLY A 32 14.70 9.47 -0.15
CA GLY A 32 15.60 8.33 -0.25
C GLY A 32 14.88 7.06 0.19
N PHE A 33 15.18 5.93 -0.45
CA PHE A 33 14.66 4.63 -0.06
C PHE A 33 15.80 3.73 0.40
N VAL A 34 15.83 3.44 1.70
CA VAL A 34 16.57 2.32 2.28
C VAL A 34 15.53 1.34 2.80
N GLY A 35 15.56 0.12 2.27
CA GLY A 35 14.58 -0.90 2.59
C GLY A 35 14.98 -2.26 2.06
N THR A 36 14.17 -3.27 2.38
CA THR A 36 14.45 -4.68 2.06
C THR A 36 14.27 -4.96 0.56
N SER A 37 14.71 -6.14 0.11
CA SER A 37 14.44 -6.61 -1.26
C SER A 37 12.95 -6.60 -1.58
N GLU A 38 12.12 -7.06 -0.64
CA GLU A 38 10.67 -7.21 -0.84
C GLU A 38 9.99 -5.84 -0.99
N GLU A 39 10.43 -4.85 -0.22
CA GLU A 39 9.93 -3.48 -0.32
C GLU A 39 10.34 -2.83 -1.66
N LYS A 40 11.56 -3.10 -2.16
CA LYS A 40 12.00 -2.65 -3.50
C LYS A 40 11.14 -3.25 -4.60
N ASP A 41 10.92 -4.56 -4.53
CA ASP A 41 10.11 -5.29 -5.49
C ASP A 41 8.68 -4.73 -5.55
N LEU A 42 8.11 -4.34 -4.40
CA LEU A 42 6.81 -3.67 -4.35
C LEU A 42 6.83 -2.30 -5.05
N ILE A 43 7.84 -1.48 -4.78
CA ILE A 43 7.97 -0.16 -5.42
C ILE A 43 8.08 -0.31 -6.94
N GLU A 44 8.89 -1.26 -7.41
CA GLU A 44 8.99 -1.58 -8.84
C GLU A 44 7.65 -2.04 -9.41
N PHE A 45 6.91 -2.90 -8.72
CA PHE A 45 5.57 -3.32 -9.14
C PHE A 45 4.61 -2.14 -9.30
N ILE A 46 4.60 -1.20 -8.33
CA ILE A 46 3.75 0.00 -8.39
C ILE A 46 4.18 0.91 -9.54
N ASN A 47 5.49 1.10 -9.74
CA ASN A 47 6.03 1.88 -10.85
C ASN A 47 5.60 1.32 -12.22
N HIS A 48 5.70 0.00 -12.41
CA HIS A 48 5.22 -0.67 -13.63
C HIS A 48 3.70 -0.54 -13.82
N SER A 49 2.95 -0.43 -12.73
CA SER A 49 1.50 -0.26 -12.72
C SER A 49 1.05 1.20 -12.88
N PHE A 50 1.96 2.17 -12.75
CA PHE A 50 1.65 3.59 -12.65
C PHE A 50 0.86 4.10 -13.86
N LYS A 51 1.30 3.79 -15.08
CA LYS A 51 0.59 4.17 -16.32
C LYS A 51 -0.85 3.65 -16.39
N LYS A 52 -1.17 2.55 -15.71
CA LYS A 52 -2.55 2.03 -15.63
C LYS A 52 -3.34 2.76 -14.55
N LEU A 53 -2.71 3.03 -13.41
CA LEU A 53 -3.32 3.81 -12.32
C LEU A 53 -3.68 5.22 -12.79
N GLU A 54 -2.79 5.91 -13.49
CA GLU A 54 -3.00 7.28 -14.00
C GLU A 54 -4.20 7.39 -14.95
N LYS A 55 -4.63 6.30 -15.59
CA LYS A 55 -5.84 6.32 -16.43
C LYS A 55 -7.11 6.49 -15.60
N LYS A 56 -7.11 6.05 -14.34
CA LYS A 56 -8.29 5.97 -13.46
C LYS A 56 -8.24 6.99 -12.31
N TYR A 57 -7.04 7.34 -11.87
CA TYR A 57 -6.81 8.15 -10.67
C TYR A 57 -6.08 9.45 -11.00
N GLU A 58 -6.55 10.55 -10.40
CA GLU A 58 -5.97 11.89 -10.52
C GLU A 58 -4.77 12.04 -9.61
N LYS A 59 -4.88 11.51 -8.39
CA LYS A 59 -3.82 11.54 -7.39
C LYS A 59 -3.43 10.11 -7.02
N ILE A 60 -2.14 9.84 -6.99
CA ILE A 60 -1.53 8.56 -6.67
C ILE A 60 -0.34 8.87 -5.76
N PHE A 61 -0.39 8.39 -4.52
CA PHE A 61 0.70 8.58 -3.56
C PHE A 61 1.00 7.29 -2.83
N LEU A 62 2.26 6.85 -2.88
CA LEU A 62 2.72 5.71 -2.10
C LEU A 62 3.50 6.22 -0.88
N LEU A 63 3.00 5.92 0.31
CA LEU A 63 3.62 6.24 1.59
C LEU A 63 4.22 4.97 2.20
N LYS A 64 5.52 4.98 2.47
CA LYS A 64 6.13 4.02 3.40
C LYS A 64 5.81 4.46 4.82
N ASN A 65 5.30 3.56 5.64
CA ASN A 65 4.74 3.89 6.95
C ASN A 65 5.81 4.15 8.02
N GLU A 66 6.94 3.42 7.98
CA GLU A 66 8.03 3.52 8.98
C GLU A 66 7.51 3.37 10.42
N GLU A 67 6.61 2.39 10.64
CA GLU A 67 5.96 2.10 11.93
C GLU A 67 5.11 3.23 12.56
N VAL A 68 4.88 4.35 11.85
CA VAL A 68 4.15 5.50 12.41
C VAL A 68 2.66 5.22 12.59
N PHE A 69 2.04 4.49 11.64
CA PHE A 69 0.61 4.19 11.64
C PHE A 69 0.36 2.75 12.08
N LYS A 70 -0.36 2.59 13.19
CA LYS A 70 -0.80 1.28 13.71
C LYS A 70 -2.32 1.17 13.63
N ILE A 71 -2.79 0.04 13.11
CA ILE A 71 -4.19 -0.40 13.07
C ILE A 71 -4.37 -1.65 13.89
N TYR A 72 -5.61 -1.95 14.29
CA TYR A 72 -5.92 -3.05 15.19
C TYR A 72 -6.91 -4.00 14.55
N ASP A 73 -6.64 -5.30 14.65
CA ASP A 73 -7.56 -6.31 14.13
C ASP A 73 -8.91 -6.29 14.87
N PHE A 74 -9.96 -6.73 14.18
CA PHE A 74 -11.32 -6.63 14.69
C PHE A 74 -11.64 -7.66 15.78
N GLU A 75 -10.93 -8.79 15.79
CA GLU A 75 -11.21 -9.90 16.70
C GLU A 75 -10.47 -9.79 18.04
N LYS A 76 -9.17 -9.45 18.02
CA LYS A 76 -8.29 -9.59 19.18
C LYS A 76 -7.60 -8.29 19.59
N ALA A 77 -7.90 -7.17 18.92
CA ALA A 77 -7.22 -5.89 19.06
C ALA A 77 -5.68 -6.02 18.98
N ARG A 78 -5.17 -6.90 18.13
CA ARG A 78 -3.74 -7.04 17.82
C ARG A 78 -3.30 -5.87 16.94
N GLY A 79 -2.27 -5.17 17.38
CA GLY A 79 -1.68 -4.08 16.62
C GLY A 79 -0.91 -4.58 15.40
N PHE A 80 -1.21 -3.99 14.25
CA PHE A 80 -0.56 -4.23 12.96
C PHE A 80 -0.12 -2.87 12.38
N GLN A 81 1.12 -2.81 11.91
CA GLN A 81 1.69 -1.64 11.24
C GLN A 81 1.98 -2.06 9.79
N PRO A 82 1.15 -1.66 8.82
CA PRO A 82 1.40 -1.95 7.41
C PRO A 82 2.71 -1.28 6.98
N ASP A 83 3.50 -1.96 6.15
CA ASP A 83 4.74 -1.39 5.60
C ASP A 83 4.46 -0.20 4.68
N PHE A 84 3.42 -0.30 3.82
CA PHE A 84 3.04 0.74 2.87
C PHE A 84 1.55 1.07 2.87
N ILE A 85 1.26 2.32 2.53
CA ILE A 85 -0.08 2.84 2.31
C ILE A 85 -0.13 3.55 0.95
N LEU A 86 -0.94 3.03 0.03
CA LEU A 86 -1.19 3.67 -1.26
C LEU A 86 -2.49 4.48 -1.20
N PHE A 87 -2.40 5.77 -1.47
CA PHE A 87 -3.53 6.69 -1.55
C PHE A 87 -3.88 6.97 -3.00
N LEU A 88 -5.15 6.77 -3.35
CA LEU A 88 -5.65 7.05 -4.70
C LEU A 88 -6.90 7.94 -4.65
N ASN A 89 -7.04 8.86 -5.59
CA ASN A 89 -8.23 9.69 -5.78
C ASN A 89 -8.72 9.59 -7.23
N LYS A 90 -10.01 9.31 -7.44
CA LYS A 90 -10.57 9.07 -8.79
C LYS A 90 -10.69 10.37 -9.60
N LYS A 91 -10.35 10.33 -10.90
CA LYS A 91 -10.48 11.49 -11.82
C LYS A 91 -11.91 11.99 -12.04
N ASN A 92 -12.88 11.08 -12.00
CA ASN A 92 -14.29 11.39 -12.32
C ASN A 92 -15.17 11.45 -11.07
N ASP A 93 -14.59 11.30 -9.88
CA ASP A 93 -15.28 11.43 -8.60
C ASP A 93 -14.25 11.76 -7.53
N ASN A 94 -13.84 13.03 -7.50
CA ASN A 94 -12.76 13.54 -6.65
C ASN A 94 -13.08 13.47 -5.15
N ASN A 95 -14.32 13.11 -4.81
CA ASN A 95 -14.74 12.87 -3.44
C ASN A 95 -14.51 11.42 -2.99
N ILE A 96 -14.10 10.51 -3.88
CA ILE A 96 -13.75 9.13 -3.53
C ILE A 96 -12.24 8.99 -3.37
N PHE A 97 -11.85 8.61 -2.16
CA PHE A 97 -10.48 8.31 -1.76
C PHE A 97 -10.33 6.82 -1.45
N TYR A 98 -9.26 6.22 -1.95
CA TYR A 98 -8.86 4.87 -1.62
C TYR A 98 -7.63 4.94 -0.74
N GLN A 99 -7.66 4.21 0.37
CA GLN A 99 -6.51 3.96 1.22
C GLN A 99 -6.25 2.46 1.21
N ILE A 100 -5.14 2.07 0.57
CA ILE A 100 -4.77 0.67 0.37
C ILE A 100 -3.59 0.35 1.27
N PHE A 101 -3.76 -0.62 2.18
CA PHE A 101 -2.70 -1.16 3.03
C PHE A 101 -2.00 -2.31 2.28
N ILE A 102 -0.67 -2.24 2.23
CA ILE A 102 0.17 -3.18 1.50
C ILE A 102 1.32 -3.63 2.40
N GLU A 103 1.56 -4.93 2.40
CA GLU A 103 2.61 -5.58 3.18
C GLU A 103 3.44 -6.51 2.27
N PRO A 104 4.66 -6.12 1.87
CA PRO A 104 5.61 -7.02 1.26
C PRO A 104 6.11 -8.06 2.27
N LYS A 105 6.28 -9.31 1.81
CA LYS A 105 6.74 -10.43 2.64
C LYS A 105 7.70 -11.33 1.88
N GLY A 106 8.77 -11.72 2.57
CA GLY A 106 9.80 -12.61 2.03
C GLY A 106 9.44 -14.09 2.14
N ASN A 107 10.13 -14.91 1.36
CA ASN A 107 9.86 -16.35 1.25
C ASN A 107 10.00 -17.13 2.56
N GLN A 108 10.77 -16.60 3.53
CA GLN A 108 10.93 -17.20 4.86
C GLN A 108 9.63 -17.29 5.66
N PHE A 109 8.57 -16.58 5.24
CA PHE A 109 7.25 -16.64 5.86
C PHE A 109 6.26 -17.53 5.08
N LEU A 110 6.68 -18.15 3.98
CA LEU A 110 5.84 -19.09 3.24
C LEU A 110 5.67 -20.39 4.03
N ASP A 111 4.51 -21.01 3.86
CA ASP A 111 4.26 -22.37 4.30
C ASP A 111 4.70 -23.40 3.24
N LYS A 112 4.46 -24.68 3.54
CA LYS A 112 4.84 -25.81 2.66
C LYS A 112 4.19 -25.80 1.26
N ASN A 113 3.15 -25.00 1.07
CA ASN A 113 2.43 -24.87 -0.21
C ASN A 113 2.85 -23.60 -0.97
N ASN A 114 3.90 -22.91 -0.52
CA ASN A 114 4.32 -21.61 -1.05
C ASN A 114 3.21 -20.56 -0.99
N THR A 115 2.43 -20.55 0.10
CA THR A 115 1.47 -19.49 0.42
C THR A 115 1.76 -18.94 1.82
N PHE A 116 1.04 -17.89 2.24
CA PHE A 116 1.15 -17.32 3.59
C PHE A 116 0.06 -17.81 4.54
N GLU A 117 -0.84 -18.69 4.08
CA GLU A 117 -2.09 -19.06 4.75
C GLU A 117 -1.86 -19.75 6.09
N TYR A 118 -0.86 -20.65 6.17
CA TYR A 118 -0.52 -21.38 7.39
C TYR A 118 0.76 -20.86 8.07
N SER A 119 1.18 -19.64 7.74
CA SER A 119 2.33 -19.00 8.35
C SER A 119 2.00 -18.35 9.70
N LYS A 120 3.03 -18.00 10.49
CA LYS A 120 2.86 -17.18 11.70
C LYS A 120 2.36 -15.75 11.41
N GLU A 121 2.45 -15.31 10.16
CA GLU A 121 2.04 -13.98 9.70
C GLU A 121 0.62 -14.00 9.11
N SER A 122 0.00 -15.18 8.94
CA SER A 122 -1.29 -15.36 8.24
C SER A 122 -2.41 -14.48 8.78
N TRP A 123 -2.41 -14.24 10.10
CA TRP A 123 -3.41 -13.41 10.73
C TRP A 123 -3.42 -11.96 10.25
N LYS A 124 -2.28 -11.42 9.80
CA LYS A 124 -2.21 -10.06 9.24
C LYS A 124 -2.80 -10.04 7.83
N GLU A 125 -2.55 -11.08 7.02
CA GLU A 125 -3.19 -11.23 5.71
C GLU A 125 -4.72 -11.35 5.86
N ASN A 126 -5.19 -12.19 6.78
CA ASN A 126 -6.62 -12.29 7.09
C ASN A 126 -7.20 -10.94 7.54
N PHE A 127 -6.47 -10.18 8.35
CA PHE A 127 -6.91 -8.84 8.76
C PHE A 127 -7.00 -7.86 7.58
N LEU A 128 -6.03 -7.88 6.65
CA LEU A 128 -6.07 -7.09 5.42
C LEU A 128 -7.31 -7.42 4.56
N GLU A 129 -7.62 -8.71 4.42
CA GLU A 129 -8.82 -9.17 3.72
C GLU A 129 -10.11 -8.69 4.40
N GLU A 130 -10.19 -8.82 5.73
CA GLU A 130 -11.34 -8.32 6.51
C GLU A 130 -11.56 -6.82 6.35
N ILE A 131 -10.49 -6.01 6.27
CA ILE A 131 -10.60 -4.56 6.00
C ILE A 131 -11.31 -4.33 4.65
N THR A 132 -10.90 -5.06 3.61
CA THR A 132 -11.48 -4.94 2.27
C THR A 132 -12.95 -5.34 2.24
N GLU A 133 -13.29 -6.43 2.92
CA GLU A 133 -14.68 -6.90 3.01
C GLU A 133 -15.57 -5.89 3.74
N ARG A 134 -15.09 -5.38 4.88
CA ARG A 134 -15.85 -4.48 5.75
C ARG A 134 -15.94 -3.06 5.23
N TYR A 135 -14.93 -2.54 4.51
CA TYR A 135 -14.84 -1.11 4.19
C TYR A 135 -14.40 -0.79 2.75
N GLY A 136 -14.13 -1.80 1.92
CA GLY A 136 -13.64 -1.60 0.55
C GLY A 136 -14.73 -1.79 -0.51
N LEU A 137 -15.37 -2.97 -0.50
CA LEU A 137 -16.26 -3.40 -1.59
C LEU A 137 -17.71 -2.93 -1.42
N LYS A 138 -18.33 -3.22 -0.26
CA LYS A 138 -19.77 -2.99 -0.04
C LYS A 138 -20.06 -1.75 0.80
N ASN A 139 -19.19 -1.44 1.75
CA ASN A 139 -19.37 -0.30 2.64
C ASN A 139 -18.36 0.79 2.28
N ILE A 140 -18.82 2.03 2.26
CA ILE A 140 -18.00 3.21 2.01
C ILE A 140 -18.11 4.08 3.25
N MET A 141 -16.98 4.41 3.85
CA MET A 141 -16.95 5.36 4.95
C MET A 141 -17.24 6.75 4.41
N LYS A 142 -18.24 7.44 4.96
CA LYS A 142 -18.56 8.82 4.59
C LYS A 142 -18.06 9.75 5.68
N ASN A 143 -17.31 10.77 5.29
CA ASN A 143 -16.95 11.88 6.15
C ASN A 143 -17.27 13.17 5.42
N GLU A 144 -18.26 13.92 5.91
CA GLU A 144 -18.82 15.10 5.24
C GLU A 144 -19.16 14.79 3.77
N ASN A 145 -18.41 15.40 2.84
CA ASN A 145 -18.58 15.24 1.40
C ASN A 145 -17.64 14.19 0.79
N SER A 146 -16.76 13.58 1.58
CA SER A 146 -15.77 12.60 1.13
C SER A 146 -16.18 11.16 1.44
N LYS A 147 -15.83 10.26 0.54
CA LYS A 147 -16.07 8.82 0.58
C LYS A 147 -14.74 8.10 0.61
N TYR A 148 -14.51 7.27 1.62
CA TYR A 148 -13.29 6.50 1.78
C TYR A 148 -13.57 5.01 1.59
N LYS A 149 -12.73 4.37 0.78
CA LYS A 149 -12.64 2.92 0.65
C LYS A 149 -11.33 2.47 1.27
N LEU A 150 -11.41 1.63 2.29
CA LEU A 150 -10.24 1.00 2.89
C LEU A 150 -10.07 -0.39 2.27
N ILE A 151 -8.87 -0.69 1.80
CA ILE A 151 -8.54 -1.95 1.16
C ILE A 151 -7.28 -2.49 1.81
N GLY A 152 -7.31 -3.71 2.31
CA GLY A 152 -6.10 -4.49 2.54
C GLY A 152 -5.91 -5.45 1.37
N LEU A 153 -4.76 -5.37 0.70
CA LEU A 153 -4.38 -6.37 -0.28
C LEU A 153 -3.81 -7.61 0.43
N PRO A 154 -3.84 -8.78 -0.21
CA PRO A 154 -3.00 -9.91 0.20
C PRO A 154 -1.53 -9.48 0.35
N PHE A 155 -0.70 -10.31 0.97
CA PHE A 155 0.73 -10.02 1.01
C PHE A 155 1.33 -9.96 -0.40
N PHE A 156 2.22 -8.99 -0.59
CA PHE A 156 3.02 -8.89 -1.80
C PHE A 156 4.25 -9.78 -1.65
N ASN A 157 4.55 -10.58 -2.67
CA ASN A 157 5.78 -11.35 -2.74
C ASN A 157 6.17 -11.49 -4.20
N ASN A 158 7.42 -11.18 -4.54
CA ASN A 158 7.85 -11.11 -5.93
C ASN A 158 7.78 -12.46 -6.66
N GLU A 159 8.03 -13.58 -5.97
CA GLU A 159 8.04 -14.92 -6.55
C GLU A 159 6.63 -15.56 -6.59
N TYR A 160 5.84 -15.37 -5.53
CA TYR A 160 4.53 -15.97 -5.32
C TYR A 160 3.41 -14.90 -5.27
N ASN A 161 3.37 -14.00 -6.27
CA ASN A 161 2.54 -12.79 -6.24
C ASN A 161 1.10 -12.93 -6.77
N LYS A 162 0.70 -14.11 -7.25
CA LYS A 162 -0.52 -14.25 -8.08
C LYS A 162 -1.78 -13.71 -7.40
N LYS A 163 -2.00 -14.05 -6.12
CA LYS A 163 -3.16 -13.61 -5.32
C LYS A 163 -3.18 -12.09 -5.18
N PHE A 164 -2.03 -11.48 -4.93
CA PHE A 164 -1.87 -10.03 -4.87
C PHE A 164 -2.23 -9.37 -6.20
N GLU A 165 -1.63 -9.81 -7.31
CA GLU A 165 -1.85 -9.21 -8.62
C GLU A 165 -3.31 -9.29 -9.07
N GLU A 166 -3.96 -10.42 -8.84
CA GLU A 166 -5.37 -10.62 -9.18
C GLU A 166 -6.26 -9.66 -8.41
N ASN A 167 -6.01 -9.49 -7.10
CA ASN A 167 -6.75 -8.53 -6.27
C ASN A 167 -6.44 -7.07 -6.66
N PHE A 168 -5.18 -6.74 -6.93
CA PHE A 168 -4.78 -5.42 -7.41
C PHE A 168 -5.50 -5.08 -8.73
N LYS A 169 -5.48 -6.00 -9.69
CA LYS A 169 -6.17 -5.83 -10.99
C LYS A 169 -7.69 -5.72 -10.83
N LYS A 170 -8.29 -6.52 -9.95
CA LYS A 170 -9.75 -6.57 -9.76
C LYS A 170 -10.31 -5.36 -9.02
N ILE A 171 -9.59 -4.87 -8.01
CA ILE A 171 -10.10 -3.87 -7.07
C ILE A 171 -9.61 -2.47 -7.44
N ILE A 172 -8.35 -2.36 -7.88
CA ILE A 172 -7.65 -1.09 -8.06
C ILE A 172 -7.63 -0.67 -9.53
N LEU A 173 -7.30 -1.56 -10.46
CA LEU A 173 -7.37 -1.26 -11.90
C LEU A 173 -8.82 -1.30 -12.40
#